data_AF-A0A1Q7VJL6-F1
#
_entry.id   AF-A0A1Q7VJL6-F1
#
_cell.length_a   1.000
_cell.length_b   1.000
_cell.length_c   1.000
_cell.angle_alpha   90.00
_cell.angle_beta   90.00
_cell.angle_gamma   90.00
#
_symmetry.space_group_name_H-M   'P 1'
#
loop_
_entity.id
_entity.type
_entity.pdbx_description
1 polymer ?
#
loop_
_entity_poly.entity_id
_entity_poly.type
_entity_poly.pdbx_seq_one_letter_code
_entity_poly.pdbx_strand_id
1 'polypeptide(L)'
;MLTRQRRQYNAPMDVNLKPPYAELTPDCVLDALSSVGLCGDGRLLSLNSYENRVYQVWLDDGAPTAGLPVLASSVVAKFYRPLRWSDAQIAEEHAFVSELAELEIPVVAPFQLAGKTTMASFRGFRFAVYPRCGGRAPELEDRSTLEWMGRFIGRIHRVGAVGPFVERPALDVTTFGEEPRDWLLAHNCIPADIADAWKGIVALALDGVRRCFERAGAVRTLRLHGDCHAGNVLWTDAGPHFVDFDDARMGPAIQDLWMLLSGDRGDMQRQLRAIVSGYEEFQ
;
A
#
# COMPACT_ATOMS: atom_id res chain seq x y z
N MET A 1 -11.76 -24.88 20.88
CA MET A 1 -10.88 -23.93 20.17
C MET A 1 -11.31 -23.92 18.72
N LEU A 2 -12.14 -22.96 18.32
CA LEU A 2 -12.51 -22.75 16.92
C LEU A 2 -11.29 -22.14 16.23
N THR A 3 -10.66 -22.91 15.34
CA THR A 3 -9.66 -22.41 14.39
C THR A 3 -10.33 -21.26 13.61
N ARG A 4 -9.89 -20.01 13.85
CA ARG A 4 -10.25 -18.89 12.98
C ARG A 4 -9.78 -19.28 11.58
N GLN A 5 -10.71 -19.63 10.69
CA GLN A 5 -10.41 -19.74 9.26
C GLN A 5 -9.80 -18.40 8.84
N ARG A 6 -8.51 -18.39 8.53
CA ARG A 6 -7.80 -17.23 8.01
C ARG A 6 -8.50 -16.86 6.71
N ARG A 7 -9.17 -15.69 6.63
CA ARG A 7 -9.74 -15.24 5.36
C ARG A 7 -8.60 -15.06 4.36
N GLN A 8 -8.71 -15.70 3.21
CA GLN A 8 -7.70 -15.67 2.16
C GLN A 8 -7.51 -14.24 1.66
N TYR A 9 -6.26 -13.81 1.53
CA TYR A 9 -5.91 -12.57 0.86
C TYR A 9 -6.34 -12.66 -0.62
N ASN A 10 -6.93 -11.58 -1.16
CA ASN A 10 -7.50 -11.58 -2.52
C ASN A 10 -8.51 -12.71 -2.76
N ALA A 11 -9.47 -12.88 -1.84
CA ALA A 11 -10.54 -13.85 -2.04
C ALA A 11 -11.20 -13.63 -3.42
N PRO A 12 -11.41 -14.70 -4.21
CA PRO A 12 -11.99 -14.58 -5.54
C PRO A 12 -13.35 -13.92 -5.49
N MET A 13 -13.60 -12.99 -6.41
CA MET A 13 -14.96 -12.52 -6.66
C MET A 13 -15.71 -13.57 -7.48
N ASP A 14 -16.97 -13.82 -7.11
CA ASP A 14 -17.85 -14.66 -7.92
C ASP A 14 -18.00 -14.04 -9.32
N VAL A 15 -17.70 -14.84 -10.35
CA VAL A 15 -17.71 -14.42 -11.76
C VAL A 15 -19.10 -14.04 -12.28
N ASN A 16 -20.16 -14.31 -11.50
CA ASN A 16 -21.53 -13.87 -11.76
C ASN A 16 -21.93 -12.57 -11.04
N LEU A 17 -21.04 -11.95 -10.26
CA LEU A 17 -21.30 -10.64 -9.64
C LEU A 17 -21.01 -9.50 -10.63
N LYS A 18 -21.81 -8.42 -10.53
CA LYS A 18 -21.49 -7.13 -11.17
C LYS A 18 -20.04 -6.73 -10.87
N PRO A 19 -19.34 -6.03 -11.79
CA PRO A 19 -18.01 -5.51 -11.51
C PRO A 19 -17.98 -4.78 -10.16
N PRO A 20 -16.92 -4.94 -9.34
CA PRO A 20 -16.89 -4.49 -7.94
C PRO A 20 -17.19 -3.00 -7.76
N TYR A 21 -16.95 -2.18 -8.78
CA TYR A 21 -17.17 -0.73 -8.75
C TYR A 21 -18.24 -0.25 -9.74
N ALA A 22 -19.06 -1.16 -10.29
CA ALA A 22 -20.08 -0.80 -11.28
C ALA A 22 -21.06 0.27 -10.76
N GLU A 23 -21.28 0.32 -9.45
CA GLU A 23 -22.19 1.26 -8.79
C GLU A 23 -21.46 2.46 -8.15
N LEU A 24 -20.13 2.54 -8.25
CA LEU A 24 -19.33 3.66 -7.74
C LEU A 24 -19.28 4.80 -8.78
N THR A 25 -20.44 5.43 -8.99
CA THR A 25 -20.58 6.60 -9.88
C THR A 25 -19.97 7.86 -9.24
N PRO A 26 -19.68 8.92 -10.01
CA PRO A 26 -19.25 10.20 -9.46
C PRO A 26 -20.18 10.73 -8.35
N ASP A 27 -21.50 10.65 -8.54
CA ASP A 27 -22.48 11.05 -7.52
C ASP A 27 -22.34 10.19 -6.25
N CYS A 28 -22.11 8.89 -6.39
CA CYS A 28 -21.89 8.01 -5.24
C CYS A 28 -20.62 8.40 -4.45
N VAL A 29 -19.56 8.86 -5.13
CA VAL A 29 -18.33 9.32 -4.48
C VAL A 29 -18.56 10.62 -3.73
N LEU A 30 -19.25 11.59 -4.35
CA LEU A 30 -19.59 12.87 -3.71
C LEU A 30 -20.54 12.68 -2.53
N ASP A 31 -21.58 11.85 -2.67
CA ASP A 31 -22.51 11.48 -1.60
C ASP A 31 -21.77 10.80 -0.43
N ALA A 32 -20.80 9.91 -0.73
CA ALA A 32 -20.01 9.24 0.30
C ALA A 32 -19.18 10.24 1.11
N LEU A 33 -18.52 11.20 0.46
CA LEU A 33 -17.77 12.26 1.15
C LEU A 33 -18.69 13.19 1.96
N SER A 34 -19.85 13.57 1.41
CA SER A 34 -20.86 14.35 2.13
C SER A 34 -21.36 13.61 3.38
N SER A 35 -21.52 12.28 3.32
CA SER A 35 -21.94 11.46 4.46
C SER A 35 -20.99 11.51 5.67
N VAL A 36 -19.73 11.90 5.45
CA VAL A 36 -18.72 12.10 6.50
C VAL A 36 -18.40 13.58 6.75
N GLY A 37 -19.24 14.49 6.26
CA GLY A 37 -19.12 15.94 6.47
C GLY A 37 -18.18 16.66 5.52
N LEU A 38 -17.68 15.98 4.47
CA LEU A 38 -16.77 16.54 3.48
C LEU A 38 -17.54 16.84 2.19
N CYS A 39 -18.29 17.94 2.18
CA CYS A 39 -19.06 18.35 1.00
C CYS A 39 -18.13 18.81 -0.12
N GLY A 40 -18.29 18.19 -1.30
CA GLY A 40 -17.52 18.52 -2.50
C GLY A 40 -18.21 19.57 -3.37
N ASP A 41 -17.43 20.42 -4.05
CA ASP A 41 -17.92 21.47 -4.94
C ASP A 41 -18.37 20.98 -6.33
N GLY A 42 -18.43 19.66 -6.50
CA GLY A 42 -18.77 18.98 -7.75
C GLY A 42 -17.58 18.64 -8.64
N ARG A 43 -16.36 19.19 -8.39
CA ARG A 43 -15.17 18.77 -9.14
C ARG A 43 -14.62 17.46 -8.58
N LEU A 44 -14.40 16.52 -9.48
CA LEU A 44 -13.90 15.19 -9.18
C LEU A 44 -12.95 14.73 -10.28
N LEU A 45 -11.76 14.27 -9.88
CA LEU A 45 -10.74 13.76 -10.78
C LEU A 45 -10.36 12.34 -10.36
N SER A 46 -10.58 11.36 -11.24
CA SER A 46 -10.09 9.99 -11.03
C SER A 46 -8.57 9.96 -11.11
N LEU A 47 -7.93 9.41 -10.09
CA LEU A 47 -6.48 9.18 -10.06
C LEU A 47 -6.16 7.75 -10.52
N ASN A 48 -4.96 7.55 -11.05
CA ASN A 48 -4.54 6.23 -11.52
C ASN A 48 -4.31 5.30 -10.32
N SER A 49 -5.17 4.28 -10.18
CA SER A 49 -5.02 3.20 -9.23
C SER A 49 -5.74 1.96 -9.77
N TYR A 50 -5.04 0.83 -9.80
CA TYR A 50 -5.54 -0.41 -10.38
C TYR A 50 -6.43 -1.18 -9.39
N GLU A 51 -5.99 -1.28 -8.14
CA GLU A 51 -6.67 -2.08 -7.12
C GLU A 51 -7.84 -1.35 -6.49
N ASN A 52 -7.58 -0.13 -6.01
CA ASN A 52 -8.54 0.73 -5.36
C ASN A 52 -9.08 1.78 -6.34
N ARG A 53 -10.23 2.38 -6.05
CA ARG A 53 -10.69 3.56 -6.79
C ARG A 53 -10.34 4.80 -6.00
N VAL A 54 -9.50 5.64 -6.59
CA VAL A 54 -8.96 6.82 -5.93
C VAL A 54 -9.40 8.06 -6.70
N TYR A 55 -9.92 9.04 -5.97
CA TYR A 55 -10.43 10.28 -6.53
C TYR A 55 -9.85 11.46 -5.78
N GLN A 56 -9.38 12.48 -6.50
CA GLN A 56 -9.23 13.81 -5.94
C GLN A 56 -10.57 14.52 -6.03
N VAL A 57 -11.05 15.07 -4.91
CA VAL A 57 -12.32 15.78 -4.82
C VAL A 57 -12.08 17.14 -4.20
N TRP A 58 -12.59 18.20 -4.84
CA TRP A 58 -12.51 19.56 -4.32
C TRP A 58 -13.67 19.82 -3.38
N LEU A 59 -13.39 20.54 -2.30
CA LEU A 59 -14.36 20.80 -1.24
C LEU A 59 -15.01 22.18 -1.40
N ASP A 60 -16.24 22.33 -0.92
CA ASP A 60 -16.95 23.61 -0.86
C ASP A 60 -16.25 24.62 0.08
N ASP A 61 -16.29 25.90 -0.29
CA ASP A 61 -15.85 27.00 0.57
C ASP A 61 -16.72 27.06 1.84
N GLY A 62 -16.18 26.57 2.96
CA GLY A 62 -16.87 26.52 4.25
C GLY A 62 -17.30 25.13 4.72
N ALA A 63 -16.93 24.06 3.99
CA ALA A 63 -17.03 22.70 4.51
C ALA A 63 -16.33 22.63 5.90
N PRO A 64 -16.94 22.02 6.93
CA PRO A 64 -16.31 21.91 8.23
C PRO A 64 -14.99 21.13 8.12
N THR A 65 -13.88 21.86 8.10
CA THR A 65 -12.52 21.29 8.07
C THR A 65 -12.09 20.83 9.46
N ALA A 66 -13.02 20.45 10.34
CA ALA A 66 -12.72 20.00 11.69
C ALA A 66 -11.89 18.71 11.63
N GLY A 67 -10.56 18.86 11.76
CA GLY A 67 -9.57 17.78 11.59
C GLY A 67 -8.83 17.76 10.25
N LEU A 68 -9.24 18.59 9.28
CA LEU A 68 -8.51 18.86 8.04
C LEU A 68 -7.58 20.06 8.23
N PRO A 69 -6.42 20.14 7.53
CA PRO A 69 -5.65 21.37 7.46
C PRO A 69 -6.54 22.52 6.97
N VAL A 70 -6.48 23.67 7.64
CA VAL A 70 -7.36 24.87 7.49
C VAL A 70 -7.44 25.42 6.05
N LEU A 71 -6.65 24.90 5.11
CA LEU A 71 -6.50 25.37 3.72
C LEU A 71 -6.69 24.27 2.65
N ALA A 72 -7.14 23.07 3.01
CA ALA A 72 -7.30 21.99 2.03
C ALA A 72 -8.51 22.25 1.11
N SER A 73 -8.27 22.76 -0.09
CA SER A 73 -9.30 22.92 -1.14
C SER A 73 -9.67 21.63 -1.86
N SER A 74 -8.93 20.55 -1.61
CA SER A 74 -9.25 19.22 -2.11
C SER A 74 -8.66 18.12 -1.21
N VAL A 75 -9.26 16.94 -1.30
CA VAL A 75 -8.88 15.72 -0.59
C VAL A 75 -8.75 14.56 -1.55
N VAL A 76 -8.12 13.47 -1.11
CA VAL A 76 -8.03 12.21 -1.85
C VAL A 76 -8.93 11.18 -1.18
N ALA A 77 -9.97 10.71 -1.87
CA ALA A 77 -10.84 9.64 -1.41
C ALA A 77 -10.39 8.31 -2.02
N LYS A 78 -10.08 7.32 -1.17
CA LYS A 78 -9.69 5.97 -1.56
C LYS A 78 -10.80 5.00 -1.19
N PHE A 79 -11.40 4.37 -2.19
CA PHE A 79 -12.42 3.32 -2.04
C PHE A 79 -11.73 1.96 -2.18
N TYR A 80 -11.81 1.17 -1.11
CA TYR A 80 -11.15 -0.12 -1.03
C TYR A 80 -11.84 -1.16 -1.89
N ARG A 81 -11.04 -1.96 -2.61
CA ARG A 81 -11.55 -3.10 -3.35
C ARG A 81 -12.30 -4.04 -2.42
N PRO A 82 -13.59 -4.34 -2.70
CA PRO A 82 -14.31 -5.36 -1.95
C PRO A 82 -13.53 -6.67 -1.95
N LEU A 83 -13.51 -7.34 -0.80
CA LEU A 83 -12.89 -8.66 -0.59
C LEU A 83 -11.35 -8.74 -0.74
N ARG A 84 -10.64 -7.63 -1.02
CA ARG A 84 -9.15 -7.60 -0.98
C ARG A 84 -8.65 -7.64 0.47
N TRP A 85 -9.11 -6.67 1.26
CA TRP A 85 -8.78 -6.54 2.68
C TRP A 85 -10.04 -6.58 3.55
N SER A 86 -9.93 -7.17 4.73
CA SER A 86 -10.95 -7.09 5.78
C SER A 86 -10.86 -5.75 6.52
N ASP A 87 -11.93 -5.40 7.24
CA ASP A 87 -11.98 -4.14 8.01
C ASP A 87 -10.86 -4.06 9.06
N ALA A 88 -10.54 -5.18 9.70
CA ALA A 88 -9.47 -5.27 10.67
C ALA A 88 -8.08 -5.05 10.03
N GLN A 89 -7.87 -5.56 8.80
CA GLN A 89 -6.63 -5.34 8.05
C GLN A 89 -6.47 -3.90 7.57
N ILE A 90 -7.57 -3.25 7.14
CA ILE A 90 -7.54 -1.84 6.76
C ILE A 90 -7.27 -0.97 8.00
N ALA A 91 -7.98 -1.24 9.11
CA ALA A 91 -7.78 -0.51 10.36
C ALA A 91 -6.35 -0.65 10.91
N GLU A 92 -5.75 -1.83 10.75
CA GLU A 92 -4.37 -2.09 11.18
C GLU A 92 -3.33 -1.33 10.33
N GLU A 93 -3.53 -1.20 9.02
CA GLU A 93 -2.73 -0.28 8.19
C GLU A 93 -2.89 1.16 8.65
N HIS A 94 -4.13 1.63 8.79
CA HIS A 94 -4.39 3.01 9.20
C HIS A 94 -3.71 3.34 10.52
N ALA A 95 -3.80 2.44 11.50
CA ALA A 95 -3.11 2.59 12.78
C ALA A 95 -1.60 2.73 12.60
N PHE A 96 -0.97 1.91 11.74
CA PHE A 96 0.46 2.02 11.47
C PHE A 96 0.84 3.33 10.77
N VAL A 97 0.07 3.76 9.76
CA VAL A 97 0.36 5.02 9.06
C VAL A 97 0.12 6.23 9.96
N SER A 98 -0.90 6.19 10.83
CA SER A 98 -1.12 7.22 11.86
C SER A 98 0.02 7.26 12.88
N GLU A 99 0.50 6.11 13.38
CA GLU A 99 1.67 6.01 14.28
C GLU A 99 2.92 6.65 13.64
N LEU A 100 3.16 6.38 12.34
CA LEU A 100 4.25 6.99 11.58
C LEU A 100 4.10 8.52 11.50
N ALA A 101 2.90 9.00 11.16
CA ALA A 101 2.62 10.43 11.03
C ALA A 101 2.74 11.19 12.36
N GLU A 102 2.32 10.58 13.48
CA GLU A 102 2.48 11.14 14.84
C GLU A 102 3.95 11.34 15.23
N LEU A 103 4.85 10.54 14.65
CA LEU A 103 6.30 10.64 14.82
C LEU A 103 6.99 11.51 13.75
N GLU A 104 6.21 12.34 13.05
CA GLU A 104 6.66 13.27 12.01
C GLU A 104 7.47 12.55 10.91
N ILE A 105 7.13 11.29 10.62
CA ILE A 105 7.66 10.56 9.47
C ILE A 105 6.81 10.98 8.26
N PRO A 106 7.44 11.28 7.11
CA PRO A 106 6.74 11.86 5.95
C PRO A 106 5.84 10.84 5.24
N VAL A 107 4.76 10.42 5.86
CA VAL A 107 3.73 9.55 5.29
C VAL A 107 2.41 10.31 5.18
N VAL A 108 1.51 9.83 4.33
CA VAL A 108 0.17 10.41 4.17
C VAL A 108 -0.84 9.54 4.92
N ALA A 109 -1.13 9.92 6.17
CA ALA A 109 -2.13 9.24 7.00
C ALA A 109 -3.58 9.60 6.60
N PRO A 110 -4.53 8.67 6.74
CA PRO A 110 -5.95 8.98 6.55
C PRO A 110 -6.45 9.93 7.64
N PHE A 111 -7.42 10.77 7.29
CA PHE A 111 -8.10 11.63 8.24
C PHE A 111 -8.89 10.82 9.27
N GLN A 112 -8.99 11.38 10.48
CA GLN A 112 -9.98 10.97 11.45
C GLN A 112 -11.34 11.53 11.03
N LEU A 113 -12.26 10.64 10.65
CA LEU A 113 -13.61 10.99 10.24
C LEU A 113 -14.53 11.15 11.47
N ALA A 114 -15.74 11.66 11.24
CA ALA A 114 -16.75 11.78 12.28
C ALA A 114 -16.96 10.43 13.00
N GLY A 115 -16.77 10.42 14.33
CA GLY A 115 -16.81 9.19 15.13
C GLY A 115 -15.44 8.60 15.52
N LYS A 116 -14.33 9.29 15.21
CA LYS A 116 -12.94 8.88 15.55
C LYS A 116 -12.49 7.58 14.87
N THR A 117 -12.99 7.32 13.66
CA THR A 117 -12.52 6.23 12.81
C THR A 117 -11.90 6.81 11.55
N THR A 118 -10.92 6.11 10.98
CA THR A 118 -10.24 6.50 9.73
C THR A 118 -10.87 5.88 8.48
N MET A 119 -11.85 4.98 8.68
CA MET A 119 -12.58 4.29 7.63
C MET A 119 -14.09 4.52 7.83
N ALA A 120 -14.78 4.74 6.72
CA ALA A 120 -16.24 4.84 6.65
C ALA A 120 -16.79 3.87 5.59
N SER A 121 -18.11 3.69 5.59
CA SER A 121 -18.80 2.88 4.59
C SER A 121 -20.00 3.62 4.02
N PHE A 122 -20.17 3.57 2.71
CA PHE A 122 -21.32 4.15 2.02
C PHE A 122 -21.78 3.24 0.89
N ARG A 123 -23.07 2.87 0.89
CA ARG A 123 -23.68 1.96 -0.11
C ARG A 123 -22.87 0.69 -0.39
N GLY A 124 -22.29 0.09 0.65
CA GLY A 124 -21.50 -1.14 0.54
C GLY A 124 -20.03 -0.93 0.16
N PHE A 125 -19.62 0.29 -0.17
CA PHE A 125 -18.20 0.63 -0.38
C PHE A 125 -17.54 1.10 0.92
N ARG A 126 -16.36 0.56 1.21
CA ARG A 126 -15.50 1.04 2.29
C ARG A 126 -14.55 2.08 1.73
N PHE A 127 -14.37 3.18 2.42
CA PHE A 127 -13.49 4.25 1.97
C PHE A 127 -12.79 4.97 3.12
N ALA A 128 -11.69 5.62 2.78
CA ALA A 128 -10.94 6.52 3.64
C ALA A 128 -10.61 7.80 2.87
N VAL A 129 -10.34 8.87 3.61
CA VAL A 129 -10.05 10.18 3.03
C VAL A 129 -8.68 10.62 3.53
N TYR A 130 -7.85 11.09 2.61
CA TYR A 130 -6.46 11.46 2.85
C TYR A 130 -6.22 12.91 2.47
N PRO A 131 -5.24 13.58 3.10
CA PRO A 131 -4.80 14.89 2.65
C PRO A 131 -4.24 14.81 1.24
N ARG A 132 -4.56 15.81 0.43
CA ARG A 132 -3.95 15.96 -0.89
C ARG A 132 -2.51 16.42 -0.72
N CYS A 133 -1.57 15.54 -1.02
CA CYS A 133 -0.16 15.88 -1.15
C CYS A 133 0.19 16.11 -2.63
N GLY A 134 0.91 17.20 -2.90
CA GLY A 134 1.54 17.41 -4.21
C GLY A 134 2.94 16.80 -4.23
N GLY A 135 3.56 16.80 -5.40
CA GLY A 135 4.95 16.38 -5.58
C GLY A 135 5.15 15.65 -6.89
N ARG A 136 6.42 15.37 -7.20
CA ARG A 136 6.82 14.52 -8.33
C ARG A 136 7.51 13.27 -7.80
N ALA A 137 7.60 12.23 -8.61
CA ALA A 137 8.44 11.09 -8.23
C ALA A 137 9.88 11.56 -7.95
N PRO A 138 10.57 10.98 -6.95
CA PRO A 138 11.97 11.32 -6.65
C PRO A 138 12.91 10.96 -7.81
N GLU A 139 13.97 11.75 -7.98
CA GLU A 139 15.03 11.46 -8.94
C GLU A 139 15.99 10.39 -8.37
N LEU A 140 15.72 9.11 -8.67
CA LEU A 140 16.50 7.98 -8.17
C LEU A 140 17.92 7.85 -8.79
N GLU A 141 18.30 8.74 -9.71
CA GLU A 141 19.67 8.84 -10.22
C GLU A 141 20.54 9.72 -9.33
N ASP A 142 19.94 10.62 -8.55
CA ASP A 142 20.66 11.47 -7.62
C ASP A 142 20.97 10.72 -6.33
N ARG A 143 22.26 10.67 -6.01
CA ARG A 143 22.77 10.03 -4.80
C ARG A 143 22.18 10.65 -3.53
N SER A 144 22.02 11.97 -3.48
CA SER A 144 21.53 12.65 -2.27
C SER A 144 20.07 12.31 -1.99
N THR A 145 19.26 12.21 -3.05
CA THR A 145 17.88 11.74 -3.00
C THR A 145 17.81 10.30 -2.49
N LEU A 146 18.67 9.40 -2.96
CA LEU A 146 18.74 8.02 -2.48
C LEU A 146 19.15 7.89 -1.01
N GLU A 147 20.10 8.70 -0.54
CA GLU A 147 20.48 8.76 0.87
C GLU A 147 19.30 9.22 1.73
N TRP A 148 18.57 10.25 1.32
CA TRP A 148 17.34 10.68 2.01
C TRP A 148 16.24 9.62 2.00
N MET A 149 16.02 8.97 0.86
CA MET A 149 15.09 7.83 0.76
C MET A 149 15.45 6.74 1.78
N GLY A 150 16.73 6.37 1.85
CA GLY A 150 17.25 5.45 2.86
C GLY A 150 16.92 5.89 4.28
N ARG A 151 17.20 7.15 4.64
CA ARG A 151 16.91 7.70 5.98
C ARG A 151 15.43 7.57 6.35
N PHE A 152 14.52 7.93 5.43
CA PHE A 152 13.09 7.89 5.71
C PHE A 152 12.55 6.46 5.81
N ILE A 153 13.01 5.55 4.94
CA ILE A 153 12.65 4.12 5.05
C ILE A 153 13.20 3.54 6.36
N GLY A 154 14.41 3.93 6.78
CA GLY A 154 14.98 3.56 8.07
C GLY A 154 14.11 3.99 9.25
N ARG A 155 13.57 5.21 9.20
CA ARG A 155 12.60 5.71 10.20
C ARG A 155 11.29 4.91 10.19
N ILE A 156 10.74 4.61 9.01
CA ILE A 156 9.53 3.78 8.87
C ILE A 156 9.79 2.40 9.48
N HIS A 157 10.91 1.76 9.15
CA HIS A 157 11.23 0.42 9.62
C HIS A 157 11.52 0.35 11.12
N ARG A 158 12.06 1.42 11.72
CA ARG A 158 12.22 1.50 13.18
C ARG A 158 10.89 1.42 13.90
N VAL A 159 9.91 2.19 13.45
CA VAL A 159 8.54 2.11 13.97
C VAL A 159 7.96 0.74 13.64
N GLY A 160 8.11 0.28 12.40
CA GLY A 160 7.62 -1.02 11.95
C GLY A 160 8.18 -2.22 12.74
N ALA A 161 9.32 -2.04 13.40
CA ALA A 161 9.97 -3.02 14.25
C ALA A 161 9.48 -3.04 15.71
N VAL A 162 8.69 -2.06 16.16
CA VAL A 162 8.17 -1.95 17.54
C VAL A 162 7.17 -3.06 17.86
N GLY A 163 6.34 -3.45 16.90
CA GLY A 163 5.37 -4.53 17.04
C GLY A 163 4.99 -5.13 15.69
N PRO A 164 4.51 -6.37 15.65
CA PRO A 164 4.06 -6.99 14.41
C PRO A 164 2.63 -6.55 14.06
N PHE A 165 2.27 -6.65 12.79
CA PHE A 165 0.88 -6.79 12.41
C PHE A 165 0.31 -8.13 12.89
N VAL A 166 -0.94 -8.12 13.30
CA VAL A 166 -1.74 -9.26 13.75
C VAL A 166 -2.64 -9.77 12.63
N GLU A 167 -3.28 -8.86 11.87
CA GLU A 167 -4.29 -9.19 10.87
C GLU A 167 -3.73 -9.17 9.43
N ARG A 168 -2.78 -8.27 9.16
CA ARG A 168 -2.11 -8.18 7.86
C ARG A 168 -1.15 -9.36 7.65
N PRO A 169 -1.21 -10.00 6.48
CA PRO A 169 -0.37 -11.16 6.18
C PRO A 169 1.10 -10.78 6.02
N ALA A 170 1.96 -11.79 6.08
CA ALA A 170 3.36 -11.64 5.75
C ALA A 170 3.59 -11.71 4.23
N LEU A 171 4.71 -11.14 3.79
CA LEU A 171 5.36 -11.36 2.51
C LEU A 171 6.20 -12.63 2.63
N ASP A 172 5.64 -13.77 2.23
CA ASP A 172 6.32 -15.06 2.27
C ASP A 172 6.04 -15.89 1.02
N VAL A 173 6.77 -17.00 0.88
CA VAL A 173 6.67 -17.90 -0.29
C VAL A 173 5.27 -18.47 -0.46
N THR A 174 4.54 -18.64 0.63
CA THR A 174 3.18 -19.17 0.61
C THR A 174 2.23 -18.14 0.01
N THR A 175 2.20 -16.93 0.59
CA THR A 175 1.24 -15.89 0.23
C THR A 175 1.52 -15.20 -1.11
N PHE A 176 2.79 -15.14 -1.54
CA PHE A 176 3.21 -14.51 -2.80
C PHE A 176 3.62 -15.49 -3.90
N GLY A 177 3.66 -16.80 -3.61
CA GLY A 177 4.10 -17.82 -4.54
C GLY A 177 3.11 -18.96 -4.70
N GLU A 178 2.91 -19.72 -3.63
CA GLU A 178 2.12 -20.96 -3.66
C GLU A 178 0.62 -20.70 -3.79
N GLU A 179 0.06 -19.80 -2.99
CA GLU A 179 -1.37 -19.47 -3.04
C GLU A 179 -1.80 -18.90 -4.41
N PRO A 180 -1.08 -17.92 -5.01
CA PRO A 180 -1.41 -17.45 -6.36
C PRO A 180 -1.27 -18.54 -7.42
N ARG A 181 -0.23 -19.39 -7.35
CA ARG A 181 -0.06 -20.53 -8.27
C ARG A 181 -1.26 -21.48 -8.19
N ASP A 182 -1.63 -21.89 -6.98
CA ASP A 182 -2.72 -22.84 -6.77
C ASP A 182 -4.05 -22.27 -7.20
N TRP A 183 -4.26 -20.98 -6.98
CA TRP A 183 -5.43 -20.26 -7.47
C TRP A 183 -5.50 -20.30 -9.01
N LEU A 184 -4.42 -19.97 -9.71
CA LEU A 184 -4.38 -19.98 -11.19
C LEU A 184 -4.69 -21.37 -11.77
N LEU A 185 -4.18 -22.43 -11.12
CA LEU A 185 -4.43 -23.81 -11.52
C LEU A 185 -5.88 -24.22 -11.25
N ALA A 186 -6.42 -23.90 -10.07
CA ALA A 186 -7.78 -24.25 -9.68
C ALA A 186 -8.84 -23.56 -10.58
N HIS A 187 -8.53 -22.39 -11.14
CA HIS A 187 -9.44 -21.62 -11.97
C HIS A 187 -9.18 -21.77 -13.48
N ASN A 188 -8.32 -22.71 -13.89
CA ASN A 188 -7.98 -22.97 -15.30
C ASN A 188 -7.52 -21.71 -16.05
N CYS A 189 -6.79 -20.80 -15.38
CA CYS A 189 -6.28 -19.58 -16.00
C CYS A 189 -5.11 -19.84 -16.96
N ILE A 190 -4.51 -21.03 -16.89
CA ILE A 190 -3.37 -21.43 -17.71
C ILE A 190 -3.87 -22.23 -18.91
N PRO A 191 -3.56 -21.84 -20.15
CA PRO A 191 -3.90 -22.59 -21.35
C PRO A 191 -3.40 -24.04 -21.30
N ALA A 192 -4.25 -24.98 -21.72
CA ALA A 192 -4.02 -26.41 -21.55
C ALA A 192 -2.75 -26.91 -22.29
N ASP A 193 -2.40 -26.29 -23.41
CA ASP A 193 -1.24 -26.61 -24.24
C ASP A 193 0.10 -26.24 -23.59
N ILE A 194 0.11 -25.29 -22.65
CA ILE A 194 1.32 -24.89 -21.90
C ILE A 194 1.29 -25.30 -20.43
N ALA A 195 0.19 -25.89 -19.94
CA ALA A 195 -0.05 -26.09 -18.51
C ALA A 195 1.06 -26.90 -17.83
N ASP A 196 1.53 -27.98 -18.46
CA ASP A 196 2.57 -28.83 -17.85
C ASP A 196 3.95 -28.15 -17.84
N ALA A 197 4.30 -27.44 -18.92
CA ALA A 197 5.53 -26.64 -18.96
C ALA A 197 5.49 -25.51 -17.91
N TRP A 198 4.35 -24.82 -17.79
CA TRP A 198 4.14 -23.77 -16.80
C TRP A 198 4.24 -24.30 -15.37
N LYS A 199 3.62 -25.44 -15.06
CA LYS A 199 3.72 -26.12 -13.75
C LYS A 199 5.17 -26.47 -13.41
N GLY A 200 5.94 -26.98 -14.37
CA GLY A 200 7.35 -27.29 -14.19
C GLY A 200 8.17 -26.03 -13.86
N ILE A 201 7.96 -24.95 -14.61
CA ILE A 201 8.69 -23.68 -14.43
C ILE A 201 8.35 -23.03 -13.08
N VAL A 202 7.07 -22.95 -12.72
CA VAL A 202 6.67 -22.32 -11.45
C VAL A 202 7.17 -23.13 -10.24
N ALA A 203 7.21 -24.46 -10.33
CA ALA A 203 7.80 -25.30 -9.29
C ALA A 203 9.30 -25.00 -9.12
N LEU A 204 10.06 -24.95 -10.23
CA LEU A 204 11.48 -24.60 -10.20
C LEU A 204 11.73 -23.19 -9.64
N ALA A 205 10.88 -22.22 -9.99
CA ALA A 205 10.96 -20.86 -9.48
C ALA A 205 10.72 -20.82 -7.96
N LEU A 206 9.66 -21.46 -7.47
CA LEU A 206 9.35 -21.53 -6.03
C LEU A 206 10.45 -22.25 -5.25
N ASP A 207 11.00 -23.34 -5.77
CA ASP A 207 12.15 -24.03 -5.16
C ASP A 207 13.37 -23.09 -5.08
N GLY A 208 13.61 -22.29 -6.12
CA GLY A 208 14.65 -21.26 -6.12
C GLY A 208 14.43 -20.20 -5.05
N VAL A 209 13.19 -19.72 -4.90
CA VAL A 209 12.82 -18.77 -3.85
C VAL A 209 13.04 -19.38 -2.46
N ARG A 210 12.59 -20.63 -2.21
CA ARG A 210 12.82 -21.31 -0.92
C ARG A 210 14.31 -21.42 -0.59
N ARG A 211 15.15 -21.81 -1.55
CA ARG A 211 16.62 -21.84 -1.37
C ARG A 211 17.20 -20.46 -1.04
N CYS A 212 16.65 -19.38 -1.60
CA CYS A 212 17.09 -18.02 -1.27
C CYS A 212 16.74 -17.65 0.17
N PHE A 213 15.53 -17.99 0.65
CA PHE A 213 15.14 -17.78 2.04
C PHE A 213 15.98 -18.64 3.00
N GLU A 214 16.19 -19.92 2.68
CA GLU A 214 17.07 -20.81 3.46
C GLU A 214 18.49 -20.25 3.56
N ARG A 215 19.06 -19.79 2.45
CA ARG A 215 20.39 -19.18 2.43
C ARG A 215 20.46 -17.89 3.24
N ALA A 216 19.39 -17.09 3.27
CA ALA A 216 19.32 -15.87 4.06
C ALA A 216 19.27 -16.16 5.57
N GLY A 217 18.85 -17.36 5.97
CA GLY A 217 18.78 -17.79 7.37
C GLY A 217 17.66 -17.09 8.14
N ALA A 218 17.90 -16.81 9.42
CA ALA A 218 16.94 -16.11 10.27
C ALA A 218 16.86 -14.63 9.87
N VAL A 219 15.84 -14.27 9.08
CA VAL A 219 15.60 -12.89 8.67
C VAL A 219 14.61 -12.23 9.62
N ARG A 220 14.97 -11.07 10.16
CA ARG A 220 14.05 -10.27 10.98
C ARG A 220 12.92 -9.73 10.11
N THR A 221 11.68 -9.93 10.55
CA THR A 221 10.48 -9.37 9.92
C THR A 221 9.99 -8.14 10.68
N LEU A 222 9.49 -7.15 9.95
CA LEU A 222 8.94 -5.90 10.50
C LEU A 222 7.74 -5.44 9.65
N ARG A 223 6.96 -4.48 10.16
CA ARG A 223 5.88 -3.84 9.38
C ARG A 223 6.51 -2.94 8.32
N LEU A 224 6.20 -3.21 7.06
CA LEU A 224 6.75 -2.53 5.89
C LEU A 224 5.71 -1.62 5.23
N HIS A 225 6.17 -0.74 4.34
CA HIS A 225 5.32 -0.19 3.30
C HIS A 225 4.87 -1.29 2.32
N GLY A 226 5.75 -2.25 2.00
CA GLY A 226 5.45 -3.44 1.19
C GLY A 226 5.50 -3.23 -0.33
N ASP A 227 5.30 -1.97 -0.78
CA ASP A 227 5.35 -1.53 -2.18
C ASP A 227 6.06 -0.16 -2.31
N CYS A 228 7.18 0.01 -1.61
CA CYS A 228 8.00 1.22 -1.64
C CYS A 228 8.82 1.36 -2.95
N HIS A 229 8.21 1.93 -3.98
CA HIS A 229 8.87 2.33 -5.23
C HIS A 229 8.65 3.84 -5.50
N ALA A 230 9.39 4.42 -6.46
CA ALA A 230 9.32 5.87 -6.73
C ALA A 230 7.92 6.42 -7.07
N GLY A 231 7.01 5.57 -7.56
CA GLY A 231 5.63 5.97 -7.85
C GLY A 231 4.79 6.21 -6.60
N ASN A 232 5.16 5.60 -5.48
CA ASN A 232 4.50 5.74 -4.18
C ASN A 232 5.21 6.77 -3.28
N VAL A 233 6.04 7.64 -3.86
CA VAL A 233 6.69 8.75 -3.15
C VAL A 233 6.46 10.04 -3.92
N LEU A 234 5.85 11.01 -3.25
CA LEU A 234 5.67 12.36 -3.76
C LEU A 234 6.73 13.27 -3.16
N TRP A 235 7.64 13.77 -3.99
CA TRP A 235 8.74 14.63 -3.60
C TRP A 235 8.42 16.10 -3.85
N THR A 236 8.63 16.94 -2.83
CA THR A 236 8.49 18.40 -2.89
C THR A 236 9.72 19.08 -2.31
N ASP A 237 9.83 20.39 -2.46
CA ASP A 237 10.89 21.19 -1.82
C ASP A 237 10.84 21.10 -0.28
N ALA A 238 9.67 20.77 0.29
CA ALA A 238 9.50 20.57 1.73
C ALA A 238 9.87 19.14 2.19
N GLY A 239 10.14 18.23 1.25
CA GLY A 239 10.48 16.83 1.52
C GLY A 239 9.56 15.82 0.82
N PRO A 240 9.81 14.51 1.02
CA PRO A 240 8.97 13.45 0.50
C PRO A 240 7.63 13.35 1.22
N HIS A 241 6.71 12.62 0.61
CA HIS A 241 5.53 12.03 1.20
C HIS A 241 5.39 10.60 0.66
N PHE A 242 5.54 9.59 1.50
CA PHE A 242 5.23 8.21 1.17
C PHE A 242 3.71 8.02 1.19
N VAL A 243 3.18 7.46 0.11
CA VAL A 243 1.75 7.27 -0.12
C VAL A 243 1.43 5.80 -0.37
N ASP A 244 0.16 5.46 -0.28
CA ASP A 244 -0.38 4.13 -0.63
C ASP A 244 0.23 2.94 0.13
N PHE A 245 -0.01 2.90 1.44
CA PHE A 245 0.33 1.76 2.29
C PHE A 245 -0.67 0.58 2.14
N ASP A 246 -1.42 0.47 1.03
CA ASP A 246 -2.39 -0.62 0.83
C ASP A 246 -1.74 -2.01 0.90
N ASP A 247 -0.47 -2.09 0.52
CA ASP A 247 0.32 -3.32 0.51
C ASP A 247 1.26 -3.45 1.72
N ALA A 248 1.05 -2.63 2.74
CA ALA A 248 1.75 -2.75 4.02
C ALA A 248 1.55 -4.16 4.60
N ARG A 249 2.66 -4.82 4.92
CA ARG A 249 2.72 -6.21 5.36
C ARG A 249 3.89 -6.46 6.30
N MET A 250 3.88 -7.62 6.94
CA MET A 250 5.08 -8.12 7.62
C MET A 250 6.08 -8.64 6.59
N GLY A 251 7.35 -8.28 6.69
CA GLY A 251 8.36 -8.83 5.79
C GLY A 251 9.77 -8.37 6.09
N PRO A 252 10.75 -8.79 5.27
CA PRO A 252 12.13 -8.38 5.42
C PRO A 252 12.33 -6.94 4.91
N ALA A 253 13.16 -6.16 5.62
CA ALA A 253 13.45 -4.76 5.28
C ALA A 253 13.85 -4.55 3.80
N ILE A 254 14.54 -5.53 3.20
CA ILE A 254 14.98 -5.45 1.81
C ILE A 254 13.81 -5.20 0.84
N GLN A 255 12.59 -5.64 1.17
CA GLN A 255 11.40 -5.45 0.33
C GLN A 255 11.21 -3.99 -0.06
N ASP A 256 11.35 -3.07 0.89
CA ASP A 256 11.14 -1.63 0.65
C ASP A 256 12.37 -0.94 0.05
N LEU A 257 13.50 -1.65 -0.07
CA LEU A 257 14.76 -1.09 -0.58
C LEU A 257 15.06 -1.52 -2.02
N TRP A 258 14.81 -2.78 -2.38
CA TRP A 258 15.24 -3.31 -3.68
C TRP A 258 14.47 -2.69 -4.86
N MET A 259 13.23 -2.23 -4.64
CA MET A 259 12.38 -1.61 -5.66
C MET A 259 12.83 -0.19 -6.05
N LEU A 260 13.80 0.38 -5.34
CA LEU A 260 14.46 1.64 -5.69
C LEU A 260 15.65 1.45 -6.64
N LEU A 261 16.08 0.20 -6.87
CA LEU A 261 17.25 -0.10 -7.68
C LEU A 261 16.89 -0.24 -9.15
N SER A 262 17.71 0.33 -10.03
CA SER A 262 17.52 0.33 -11.47
C SER A 262 18.86 0.37 -12.22
N GLY A 263 18.82 0.16 -13.53
CA GLY A 263 20.02 0.22 -14.37
C GLY A 263 20.85 -1.07 -14.36
N ASP A 264 22.14 -0.95 -14.65
CA ASP A 264 23.04 -2.10 -14.67
C ASP A 264 23.51 -2.50 -13.26
N ARG A 265 24.28 -3.59 -13.15
CA ARG A 265 24.78 -4.08 -11.85
C ARG A 265 25.64 -3.04 -11.12
N GLY A 266 26.42 -2.26 -11.86
CA GLY A 266 27.25 -1.20 -11.29
C GLY A 266 26.39 -0.06 -10.76
N ASP A 267 25.33 0.32 -11.48
CA ASP A 267 24.37 1.34 -11.05
C ASP A 267 23.66 0.92 -9.78
N MET A 268 23.05 -0.28 -9.78
CA MET A 268 22.35 -0.84 -8.62
C MET A 268 23.25 -0.93 -7.38
N GLN A 269 24.54 -1.26 -7.54
CA GLN A 269 25.49 -1.28 -6.42
C GLN A 269 25.76 0.12 -5.86
N ARG A 270 25.86 1.14 -6.71
CA ARG A 270 26.05 2.53 -6.26
C ARG A 270 24.79 3.05 -5.57
N GLN A 271 23.62 2.78 -6.14
CA GLN A 271 22.32 3.14 -5.58
C GLN A 271 22.11 2.48 -4.21
N LEU A 272 22.32 1.17 -4.12
CA LEU A 272 22.17 0.42 -2.87
C LEU A 272 23.09 0.96 -1.77
N ARG A 273 24.35 1.31 -2.10
CA ARG A 273 25.26 1.94 -1.12
C ARG A 273 24.74 3.27 -0.60
N ALA A 274 24.19 4.11 -1.47
CA ALA A 274 23.60 5.39 -1.09
C ALA A 274 22.38 5.19 -0.17
N ILE A 275 21.46 4.29 -0.56
CA ILE A 275 20.27 3.95 0.22
C ILE A 275 20.68 3.40 1.60
N VAL A 276 21.59 2.42 1.65
CA VAL A 276 22.04 1.81 2.91
C VAL A 276 22.74 2.84 3.79
N SER A 277 23.57 3.72 3.23
CA SER A 277 24.23 4.78 3.99
C SER A 277 23.24 5.70 4.71
N GLY A 278 22.11 6.03 4.08
CA GLY A 278 21.05 6.80 4.74
C GLY A 278 20.21 5.97 5.71
N TYR A 279 19.93 4.72 5.34
CA TYR A 279 19.12 3.79 6.13
C TYR A 279 19.75 3.46 7.49
N GLU A 280 21.08 3.35 7.56
CA GLU A 280 21.82 3.00 8.77
C GLU A 280 22.11 4.19 9.70
N GLU A 281 21.88 5.43 9.27
CA GLU A 281 22.20 6.64 10.06
C GLU A 281 21.45 6.72 11.40
N PHE A 282 20.29 6.06 11.46
CA PHE A 282 19.49 5.95 12.65
C PHE A 282 19.33 4.48 13.04
N GLN A 283 20.35 3.63 12.96
CA GLN A 283 20.27 2.30 13.59
C GLN A 283 20.71 2.34 15.05
#